data_AF-A0A914XDD5-F1
#
_entry.id   AF-A0A914XDD5-F1
#
_cell.length_a   1.000
_cell.length_b   1.000
_cell.length_c   1.000
_cell.angle_alpha   90.00
_cell.angle_beta   90.00
_cell.angle_gamma   90.00
#
_symmetry.space_group_name_H-M   'P 1'
#
loop_
_entity.id
_entity.type
_entity.pdbx_description
1 polymer ?
#
loop_
_entity_poly.entity_id
_entity_poly.type
_entity_poly.pdbx_seq_one_letter_code
_entity_poly.pdbx_strand_id
1 'polypeptide(L)'
;MNQEHRDLIIKCRARLVTSIAKSRSLDVLIDHLRSSDQNGDDGITEGNILRIRGGDHTDSAAKVNIFFDILTEKSEIAFHRFINAIIDSGETGLIDILNSKLPSDQKISKQRTAVPATASASISSSTCD
;
A
#
# COMPACT_ATOMS: atom_id res chain seq x y z
N MET A 1 -9.75 -0.10 4.47
CA MET A 1 -9.17 -1.42 4.12
C MET A 1 -9.96 -2.51 4.81
N ASN A 2 -10.13 -3.68 4.16
CA ASN A 2 -10.76 -4.86 4.74
C ASN A 2 -9.94 -5.43 5.93
N GLN A 3 -10.55 -6.31 6.73
CA GLN A 3 -9.91 -6.84 7.93
C GLN A 3 -8.71 -7.74 7.61
N GLU A 4 -8.80 -8.56 6.57
CA GLU A 4 -7.75 -9.51 6.19
C GLU A 4 -6.44 -8.82 5.79
N HIS A 5 -6.51 -7.76 4.97
CA HIS A 5 -5.35 -6.97 4.58
C HIS A 5 -4.76 -6.19 5.77
N ARG A 6 -5.60 -5.68 6.69
CA ARG A 6 -5.12 -5.05 7.94
C ARG A 6 -4.36 -6.06 8.80
N ASP A 7 -4.93 -7.23 9.02
CA ASP A 7 -4.30 -8.32 9.78
C ASP A 7 -2.98 -8.78 9.13
N LEU A 8 -2.94 -8.85 7.80
CA LEU A 8 -1.74 -9.20 7.06
C LEU A 8 -0.61 -8.18 7.30
N ILE A 9 -0.92 -6.88 7.19
CA ILE A 9 0.05 -5.81 7.48
C ILE A 9 0.54 -5.92 8.92
N ILE A 10 -0.37 -6.08 9.89
CA ILE A 10 -0.01 -6.19 11.32
C ILE A 10 0.93 -7.38 11.56
N LYS A 11 0.60 -8.56 11.02
CA LYS A 11 1.41 -9.78 11.15
C LYS A 11 2.79 -9.65 10.49
N CYS A 12 2.89 -8.90 9.40
CA CYS A 12 4.13 -8.69 8.66
C CYS A 12 4.91 -7.44 9.12
N ARG A 13 4.31 -6.58 9.94
CA ARG A 13 4.76 -5.22 10.24
C ARG A 13 6.21 -5.17 10.67
N ALA A 14 6.62 -5.97 11.66
CA ALA A 14 8.00 -5.95 12.15
C ALA A 14 9.04 -6.26 11.06
N ARG A 15 8.73 -7.23 10.18
CA ARG A 15 9.62 -7.62 9.07
C ARG A 15 9.61 -6.57 7.96
N LEU A 16 8.45 -6.03 7.60
CA LEU A 16 8.32 -4.97 6.61
C LEU A 16 9.04 -3.70 7.04
N VAL A 17 8.83 -3.27 8.30
CA VAL A 17 9.51 -2.11 8.89
C VAL A 17 11.02 -2.29 8.82
N THR A 18 11.53 -3.45 9.25
CA THR A 18 12.97 -3.73 9.20
C THR A 18 13.51 -3.70 7.77
N SER A 19 12.79 -4.30 6.81
CA SER A 19 13.23 -4.36 5.42
C SER A 19 13.24 -2.97 4.78
N ILE A 20 12.15 -2.22 4.89
CA ILE A 20 12.00 -0.89 4.30
C ILE A 20 12.96 0.11 4.94
N ALA A 21 13.14 0.07 6.26
CA ALA A 21 14.06 0.96 6.97
C ALA A 21 15.53 0.69 6.59
N LYS A 22 15.91 -0.57 6.35
CA LYS A 22 17.27 -0.93 5.90
C LYS A 22 17.53 -0.52 4.46
N SER A 23 16.55 -0.71 3.58
CA SER A 23 16.70 -0.44 2.14
C SER A 23 16.50 1.04 1.76
N ARG A 24 16.11 1.91 2.71
CA ARG A 24 15.69 3.31 2.46
C ARG A 24 14.58 3.44 1.40
N SER A 25 13.82 2.38 1.19
CA SER A 25 12.76 2.32 0.16
C SER A 25 11.52 3.13 0.54
N LEU A 26 11.42 3.62 1.78
CA LEU A 26 10.27 4.37 2.26
C LEU A 26 9.98 5.59 1.38
N ASP A 27 11.00 6.37 1.03
CA ASP A 27 10.82 7.57 0.22
C ASP A 27 10.36 7.25 -1.20
N VAL A 28 10.93 6.20 -1.81
CA VAL A 28 10.55 5.72 -3.14
C VAL A 28 9.09 5.25 -3.14
N LEU A 29 8.69 4.46 -2.15
CA LEU A 29 7.31 3.99 -2.01
C LEU A 29 6.34 5.15 -1.83
N ILE A 30 6.70 6.15 -1.02
CA ILE A 30 5.90 7.36 -0.80
C ILE A 30 5.73 8.14 -2.10
N ASP A 31 6.80 8.36 -2.86
CA ASP A 31 6.73 9.14 -4.11
C ASP A 31 5.91 8.40 -5.19
N HIS A 32 5.98 7.07 -5.26
CA HIS A 32 5.10 6.26 -6.11
C HIS A 32 3.63 6.38 -5.68
N LEU A 33 3.35 6.27 -4.37
CA LEU A 33 1.99 6.37 -3.85
C LEU A 33 1.38 7.75 -4.10
N ARG A 34 2.17 8.81 -3.97
CA ARG A 34 1.79 10.18 -4.31
C ARG A 34 1.47 10.33 -5.79
N SER A 35 2.34 9.81 -6.66
CA SER A 35 2.15 9.89 -8.12
C SER A 35 0.92 9.12 -8.59
N SER A 36 0.49 8.11 -7.81
CA SER A 36 -0.71 7.31 -8.10
C SER A 36 -2.01 7.92 -7.57
N ASP A 37 -1.97 8.97 -6.74
CA ASP A 37 -3.15 9.61 -6.13
C ASP A 37 -3.73 10.72 -7.03
N GLN A 38 -4.19 10.34 -8.23
CA GLN A 38 -4.77 11.31 -9.20
C GLN A 38 -6.22 11.71 -8.90
N ASN A 39 -6.93 10.93 -8.06
CA ASN A 39 -8.33 11.14 -7.71
C ASN A 39 -8.42 11.13 -6.17
N GLY A 40 -8.53 12.32 -5.58
CA GLY A 40 -8.26 12.59 -4.17
C GLY A 40 -9.06 11.81 -3.12
N ASP A 41 -8.53 11.88 -1.89
CA ASP A 41 -9.02 11.41 -0.58
C ASP A 41 -8.86 9.93 -0.23
N ASP A 42 -8.91 9.00 -1.18
CA ASP A 42 -8.83 7.57 -0.87
C ASP A 42 -7.39 7.05 -0.63
N GLY A 43 -6.37 7.86 -0.91
CA GLY A 43 -4.94 7.52 -0.88
C GLY A 43 -4.12 8.09 0.28
N ILE A 44 -2.79 7.99 0.14
CA ILE A 44 -1.80 8.65 1.00
C ILE A 44 -1.68 10.10 0.53
N THR A 45 -2.17 11.06 1.33
CA THR A 45 -2.21 12.48 0.93
C THR A 45 -0.89 13.20 1.25
N GLU A 46 -0.67 14.39 0.68
CA GLU A 46 0.49 15.22 0.99
C GLU A 46 0.63 15.50 2.51
N GLY A 47 -0.48 15.70 3.22
CA GLY A 47 -0.47 15.87 4.67
C GLY A 47 0.02 14.61 5.42
N ASN A 48 -0.32 13.42 4.92
CA ASN A 48 0.22 12.16 5.44
C ASN A 48 1.75 12.07 5.19
N ILE A 49 2.20 12.47 3.99
CA ILE A 49 3.62 12.47 3.62
C ILE A 49 4.43 13.41 4.50
N LEU A 50 3.94 14.63 4.74
CA LEU A 50 4.57 15.59 5.64
C LEU A 50 4.67 15.05 7.07
N ARG A 51 3.65 14.33 7.54
CA ARG A 51 3.67 13.69 8.87
C ARG A 51 4.68 12.55 8.95
N ILE A 52 4.88 11.79 7.87
CA ILE A 52 5.89 10.72 7.80
C ILE A 52 7.31 11.29 7.68
N ARG A 53 7.53 12.25 6.77
CA ARG A 53 8.85 12.81 6.45
C ARG A 53 9.33 13.86 7.45
N GLY A 54 8.42 14.74 7.88
CA GLY A 54 8.71 15.96 8.65
C GLY A 54 8.53 15.87 10.16
N GLY A 55 8.17 14.72 10.71
CA GLY A 55 8.23 14.52 12.17
C GLY A 55 9.66 14.53 12.69
N ASP A 56 9.85 14.84 13.98
CA ASP A 56 11.14 14.80 14.73
C ASP A 56 11.71 13.36 14.87
N HIS A 57 11.16 12.42 14.09
CA HIS A 57 11.55 11.03 14.04
C HIS A 57 12.81 10.91 13.19
N THR A 58 13.98 10.90 13.82
CA THR A 58 15.26 10.62 13.13
C THR A 58 15.43 9.14 12.76
N ASP A 59 14.67 8.26 13.42
CA ASP A 59 14.71 6.83 13.17
C ASP A 59 13.87 6.41 11.96
N SER A 60 14.50 5.68 11.03
CA SER A 60 13.84 5.22 9.81
C SER A 60 12.74 4.21 10.11
N ALA A 61 12.90 3.34 11.11
CA ALA A 61 11.86 2.38 11.47
C ALA A 61 10.64 3.05 12.09
N ALA A 62 10.82 4.13 12.86
CA ALA A 62 9.72 4.96 13.36
C ALA A 62 8.91 5.58 12.20
N LYS A 63 9.57 6.14 11.18
CA LYS A 63 8.88 6.68 9.99
C LYS A 63 8.10 5.60 9.24
N VAL A 64 8.68 4.41 9.06
CA VAL A 64 7.98 3.29 8.40
C VAL A 64 6.79 2.80 9.24
N ASN A 65 6.90 2.82 10.58
CA ASN A 65 5.78 2.48 11.45
C ASN A 65 4.62 3.46 11.28
N ILE A 66 4.88 4.77 11.27
CA ILE A 66 3.87 5.80 11.03
C ILE A 66 3.24 5.63 9.65
N PHE A 67 4.05 5.32 8.63
CA PHE A 67 3.54 5.00 7.29
C PHE A 67 2.54 3.84 7.32
N PHE A 68 2.85 2.74 8.02
CA PHE A 68 1.93 1.62 8.13
C PHE A 68 0.68 1.94 8.95
N ASP A 69 0.79 2.73 10.03
CA ASP A 69 -0.38 3.17 10.79
C ASP A 69 -1.36 3.94 9.89
N ILE A 70 -0.83 4.92 9.14
CA ILE A 70 -1.62 5.67 8.15
C ILE A 70 -2.20 4.73 7.09
N LEU A 71 -1.38 3.83 6.52
CA LEU A 71 -1.85 2.91 5.47
C LEU A 71 -3.01 2.04 5.97
N THR A 72 -2.95 1.56 7.22
CA THR A 72 -4.03 0.74 7.80
C THR A 72 -5.31 1.53 8.05
N GLU A 73 -5.23 2.82 8.33
CA GLU A 73 -6.39 3.70 8.50
C GLU A 73 -7.09 4.01 7.16
N LYS A 74 -6.39 3.83 6.04
CA LYS A 74 -6.89 4.19 4.70
C LYS A 74 -7.76 3.11 4.04
N SER A 75 -8.30 3.47 2.88
CA SER A 75 -9.16 2.62 2.06
C SER A 75 -8.42 1.35 1.57
N GLU A 76 -9.16 0.36 1.08
CA GLU A 76 -8.53 -0.81 0.43
C GLU A 76 -7.78 -0.44 -0.85
N ILE A 77 -8.16 0.66 -1.50
CA ILE A 77 -7.48 1.19 -2.68
C ILE A 77 -6.05 1.58 -2.33
N ALA A 78 -5.83 2.16 -1.14
CA ALA A 78 -4.48 2.48 -0.66
C ALA A 78 -3.60 1.24 -0.52
N PHE A 79 -4.17 0.09 -0.11
CA PHE A 79 -3.45 -1.17 -0.07
C PHE A 79 -3.00 -1.64 -1.46
N HIS A 80 -3.92 -1.68 -2.43
CA HIS A 80 -3.57 -2.08 -3.81
C HIS A 80 -2.55 -1.14 -4.45
N ARG A 81 -2.66 0.17 -4.19
CA ARG A 81 -1.66 1.15 -4.63
C ARG A 81 -0.30 0.92 -3.96
N PHE A 82 -0.27 0.53 -2.69
CA PHE A 82 0.97 0.16 -2.00
C PHE A 82 1.63 -1.08 -2.63
N ILE A 83 0.85 -2.12 -2.93
CA ILE A 83 1.36 -3.30 -3.65
C ILE A 83 1.94 -2.89 -5.01
N ASN A 84 1.24 -2.03 -5.76
CA ASN A 84 1.75 -1.53 -7.04
C ASN A 84 3.02 -0.70 -6.87
N ALA A 85 3.12 0.14 -5.84
CA ALA A 85 4.33 0.90 -5.54
C ALA A 85 5.52 -0.02 -5.20
N ILE A 86 5.30 -1.12 -4.48
CA ILE A 86 6.34 -2.13 -4.23
C ILE A 86 6.82 -2.76 -5.55
N ILE A 87 5.90 -3.09 -6.44
CA ILE A 87 6.22 -3.72 -7.72
C ILE A 87 6.96 -2.73 -8.63
N ASP A 88 6.44 -1.51 -8.75
CA ASP A 88 6.99 -0.45 -9.60
C ASP A 88 8.37 0.02 -9.09
N SER A 89 8.63 -0.06 -7.77
CA SER A 89 9.95 0.21 -7.18
C SER A 89 10.93 -0.96 -7.29
N GLY A 90 10.50 -2.14 -7.74
CA GLY A 90 11.33 -3.34 -7.84
C GLY A 90 11.61 -4.05 -6.51
N GLU A 91 11.02 -3.57 -5.40
CA GLU A 91 11.19 -4.10 -4.04
C GLU A 91 10.38 -5.41 -3.81
N THR A 92 10.46 -6.34 -4.76
CA THR A 92 9.67 -7.58 -4.80
C THR A 92 9.86 -8.48 -3.56
N GLY A 93 10.96 -8.30 -2.82
CA GLY A 93 11.17 -8.96 -1.53
C GLY A 93 10.14 -8.57 -0.46
N LEU A 94 9.52 -7.39 -0.55
CA LEU A 94 8.43 -7.00 0.35
C LEU A 94 7.15 -7.80 0.05
N ILE A 95 6.90 -8.14 -1.23
CA ILE A 95 5.81 -9.04 -1.62
C ILE A 95 6.05 -10.45 -1.08
N ASP A 96 7.30 -10.92 -1.08
CA ASP A 96 7.63 -12.23 -0.48
C ASP A 96 7.39 -12.26 1.03
N ILE A 97 7.62 -11.15 1.73
CA ILE A 97 7.29 -11.02 3.16
C ILE A 97 5.78 -11.14 3.37
N LEU A 98 4.96 -10.44 2.58
CA LEU A 98 3.50 -10.52 2.65
C LEU A 98 3.02 -11.94 2.33
N ASN A 99 3.50 -12.53 1.24
CA ASN A 99 3.15 -13.88 0.81
C ASN A 99 3.57 -14.97 1.80
N SER A 100 4.57 -14.71 2.66
CA SER A 100 4.99 -15.67 3.69
C SER A 100 3.92 -15.90 4.78
N LYS A 101 2.88 -15.06 4.84
CA LYS A 101 1.77 -15.17 5.79
C LYS A 101 0.44 -15.47 5.13
N LEU A 102 0.38 -15.53 3.81
CA LEU A 102 -0.82 -15.86 3.05
C LEU A 102 -0.80 -17.35 2.65
N PRO A 103 -1.96 -18.02 2.64
CA PRO A 103 -2.08 -19.34 2.03
C PRO A 103 -1.83 -19.26 0.52
N SER A 104 -1.44 -20.38 -0.09
CA SER A 104 -0.99 -20.41 -1.49
C SER A 104 -2.01 -19.91 -2.50
N ASP A 105 -3.30 -20.06 -2.23
CA ASP A 105 -4.43 -19.60 -3.05
C ASP A 105 -4.71 -18.09 -2.93
N GLN A 106 -4.14 -17.40 -1.93
CA GLN A 106 -4.33 -15.96 -1.69
C GLN A 106 -3.06 -15.14 -1.94
N LYS A 107 -2.00 -15.75 -2.50
CA LYS A 107 -0.73 -15.05 -2.71
C LYS A 107 -0.89 -13.85 -3.64
N ILE A 108 -0.31 -12.73 -3.21
CA ILE A 108 -0.18 -11.51 -3.98
C ILE A 108 0.76 -11.78 -5.15
N SER A 109 0.27 -11.50 -6.36
CA SER A 109 1.09 -11.59 -7.56
C SER A 109 2.18 -10.52 -7.55
N LYS A 110 3.37 -10.84 -8.08
CA LYS A 110 4.45 -9.86 -8.31
C LYS A 110 4.20 -9.02 -9.58
N GLN A 111 3.00 -9.10 -10.14
CA GLN A 111 2.54 -8.31 -11.28
C GLN A 111 1.59 -7.22 -10.80
N ARG A 112 1.62 -6.09 -11.49
CA ARG A 112 0.82 -4.90 -11.17
C ARG A 112 -0.65 -5.29 -11.03
N THR A 113 -1.21 -4.98 -9.87
CA THR A 113 -2.61 -5.23 -9.55
C THR A 113 -3.48 -4.19 -10.24
N ALA A 114 -4.55 -4.63 -10.89
CA ALA A 114 -5.59 -3.71 -11.34
C ALA A 114 -6.19 -3.03 -10.11
N VAL A 115 -5.98 -1.72 -9.97
CA VAL A 115 -6.65 -0.96 -8.91
C VAL A 115 -8.13 -0.96 -9.27
N PRO A 116 -9.02 -1.53 -8.45
CA PRO A 116 -10.44 -1.48 -8.74
C PRO A 116 -10.82 0.00 -8.83
N ALA A 117 -11.22 0.44 -10.03
CA ALA A 117 -11.88 1.71 -10.19
C ALA A 117 -13.12 1.61 -9.31
N THR A 118 -13.19 2.45 -8.27
CA THR A 118 -14.37 2.59 -7.44
C THR A 118 -15.59 2.62 -8.34
N ALA A 119 -16.51 1.69 -8.09
CA ALA A 119 -17.65 1.37 -8.94
C ALA A 119 -18.34 2.64 -9.47
N SER A 120 -18.05 3.00 -10.73
CA SER A 120 -19.04 3.68 -11.54
C SER A 120 -20.03 2.62 -11.99
N ALA A 121 -21.13 2.56 -11.23
CA ALA A 121 -22.44 2.06 -11.62
C ALA A 121 -22.46 0.88 -12.60
N SER A 122 -22.53 -0.33 -12.05
CA SER A 122 -23.27 -1.40 -12.73
C SER A 122 -24.76 -1.09 -12.64
N ILE A 123 -25.29 -0.32 -13.59
CA ILE A 123 -26.62 -0.61 -14.12
C ILE A 123 -26.42 -1.11 -15.54
N SER A 124 -26.30 -2.43 -15.65
CA SER A 124 -26.70 -3.14 -16.85
C SER A 124 -28.12 -2.72 -17.20
N SER A 125 -28.31 -2.14 -18.38
CA SER A 125 -29.58 -2.24 -19.08
C SER A 125 -29.26 -2.53 -20.54
N SER A 126 -29.57 -3.78 -20.85
CA SER A 126 -29.44 -4.48 -22.11
C SER A 126 -29.88 -3.65 -23.33
N THR A 127 -29.04 -3.74 -24.36
CA THR A 127 -29.38 -3.96 -25.78
C THR A 127 -30.54 -3.19 -26.42
N CYS A 128 -30.17 -2.52 -27.50
CA CYS A 128 -30.95 -2.14 -28.66
C CYS A 128 -31.97 -3.22 -29.09
N ASP A 129 -33.21 -2.81 -29.31
CA ASP A 129 -33.92 -2.99 -30.58
C ASP A 129 -34.79 -1.74 -30.82
#